data_AF-U4KRN8-F1
#
_entry.id   AF-U4KRN8-F1
#
_cell.length_a   1.000
_cell.length_b   1.000
_cell.length_c   1.000
_cell.angle_alpha   90.00
_cell.angle_beta   90.00
_cell.angle_gamma   90.00
#
_symmetry.space_group_name_H-M   'P 1'
#
loop_
_entity.id
_entity.type
_entity.pdbx_description
1 polymer ?
#
loop_
_entity_poly.entity_id
_entity_poly.type
_entity_poly.pdbx_seq_one_letter_code
_entity_poly.pdbx_strand_id
1 'polypeptide(L)'
;MITKVVILMIRIPFLLLVRLFVPSKLKQKKKNHIGKIYAVNPKHIVKKRDWESYEKIKGKNANNDRLVMVGVQKKNKKVQVSNLTTKATSDQIDKKHKVRLYETYKNKKSYVDTNTIGKSRLTGKNFKVGQSPLNKPIKKAKDKDIQDYQNARKVRGR
;
A
#
# COMPACT_ATOMS: atom_id res chain seq x y z
N MET A 1 41.20 -77.36 13.16
CA MET A 1 41.37 -76.70 14.46
C MET A 1 41.94 -75.31 14.22
N ILE A 2 41.37 -74.31 14.91
CA ILE A 2 41.75 -72.89 15.01
C ILE A 2 41.48 -72.03 13.76
N THR A 3 41.00 -70.78 13.77
CA THR A 3 39.95 -70.02 14.49
C THR A 3 39.81 -68.73 13.65
N LYS A 4 38.59 -68.20 13.50
CA LYS A 4 38.21 -66.98 12.77
C LYS A 4 39.01 -65.74 13.20
N VAL A 5 39.26 -64.80 12.28
CA VAL A 5 39.01 -63.36 12.51
C VAL A 5 38.43 -62.73 11.24
N VAL A 6 37.24 -62.17 11.39
CA VAL A 6 36.54 -61.27 10.46
C VAL A 6 36.87 -59.85 10.90
N ILE A 7 37.32 -58.95 10.00
CA ILE A 7 37.05 -57.51 10.15
C ILE A 7 36.64 -56.91 8.80
N LEU A 8 35.40 -56.45 8.82
CA LEU A 8 34.63 -55.68 7.87
C LEU A 8 34.99 -54.19 8.01
N MET A 9 35.39 -53.50 6.94
CA MET A 9 35.30 -52.03 6.84
C MET A 9 34.90 -51.68 5.40
N ILE A 10 33.60 -51.70 5.08
CA ILE A 10 32.70 -50.54 5.06
C ILE A 10 33.28 -49.38 4.24
N ARG A 11 32.89 -49.37 2.95
CA ARG A 11 32.91 -48.19 2.08
C ARG A 11 31.97 -47.13 2.64
N ILE A 12 32.48 -45.95 2.98
CA ILE A 12 31.66 -44.73 3.08
C ILE A 12 32.29 -43.70 2.15
N PRO A 13 31.76 -43.50 0.93
CA PRO A 13 32.11 -42.31 0.18
C PRO A 13 31.57 -41.11 0.95
N PHE A 14 32.49 -40.26 1.39
CA PHE A 14 32.26 -38.97 2.03
C PHE A 14 31.51 -38.07 1.04
N LEU A 15 30.18 -38.24 0.97
CA LEU A 15 29.30 -37.38 0.20
C LEU A 15 29.29 -36.04 0.93
N LEU A 16 30.17 -35.15 0.48
CA LEU A 16 30.28 -33.78 0.92
C LEU A 16 28.94 -33.10 0.63
N LEU A 17 28.05 -33.11 1.61
CA LEU A 17 26.75 -32.45 1.55
C LEU A 17 26.99 -30.93 1.64
N VAL A 18 27.40 -30.33 0.52
CA VAL A 18 27.36 -28.87 0.33
C VAL A 18 25.89 -28.49 0.37
N ARG A 19 25.40 -28.16 1.57
CA ARG A 19 24.14 -27.43 1.73
C ARG A 19 24.33 -26.09 1.03
N LEU A 20 23.91 -26.05 -0.23
CA LEU A 20 23.59 -24.82 -0.93
C LEU A 20 22.62 -24.04 -0.04
N PHE A 21 23.17 -23.07 0.68
CA PHE A 21 22.40 -22.05 1.36
C PHE A 21 21.84 -21.15 0.26
N VAL A 22 20.81 -21.63 -0.43
CA VAL A 22 20.03 -20.81 -1.35
C VAL A 22 19.34 -19.78 -0.46
N PRO A 23 19.68 -18.47 -0.54
CA PRO A 23 18.89 -17.48 0.16
C PRO A 23 17.50 -17.56 -0.46
N SER A 24 16.55 -18.12 0.28
CA SER A 24 15.16 -18.11 -0.13
C SER A 24 14.77 -16.65 -0.26
N LYS A 25 14.70 -16.17 -1.52
CA LYS A 25 14.04 -14.91 -1.83
C LYS A 25 12.60 -15.13 -1.42
N LEU A 26 12.28 -14.83 -0.16
CA LEU A 26 10.92 -14.70 0.33
C LEU A 26 10.25 -13.70 -0.61
N LYS A 27 9.57 -14.22 -1.64
CA LYS A 27 8.75 -13.44 -2.56
C LYS A 27 7.76 -12.71 -1.67
N GLN A 28 8.06 -11.45 -1.35
CA GLN A 28 7.13 -10.59 -0.63
C GLN A 28 5.83 -10.65 -1.43
N LYS A 29 4.81 -11.32 -0.88
CA LYS A 29 3.49 -11.42 -1.49
C LYS A 29 3.08 -10.00 -1.87
N LYS A 30 3.06 -9.68 -3.18
CA LYS A 30 2.66 -8.36 -3.67
C LYS A 30 1.35 -8.01 -2.98
N LYS A 31 1.32 -6.90 -2.25
CA LYS A 31 0.10 -6.41 -1.61
C LYS A 31 -0.85 -5.96 -2.72
N ASN A 32 -1.74 -6.85 -3.14
CA ASN A 32 -2.53 -6.76 -4.37
C ASN A 32 -3.44 -5.53 -4.51
N HIS A 33 -3.65 -4.77 -3.42
CA HIS A 33 -4.55 -3.62 -3.42
C HIS A 33 -3.84 -2.27 -3.34
N ILE A 34 -2.54 -2.22 -3.03
CA ILE A 34 -1.81 -0.94 -2.97
C ILE A 34 -1.83 -0.27 -4.35
N GLY A 35 -2.06 1.04 -4.35
CA GLY A 35 -2.15 1.85 -5.56
C GLY A 35 -3.51 1.79 -6.27
N LYS A 36 -4.45 0.96 -5.82
CA LYS A 36 -5.82 1.00 -6.37
C LYS A 36 -6.50 2.31 -5.96
N ILE A 37 -7.12 2.97 -6.93
CA ILE A 37 -7.79 4.27 -6.79
C ILE A 37 -9.31 4.03 -6.83
N TYR A 38 -10.02 4.66 -5.91
CA TYR A 38 -11.46 4.57 -5.74
C TYR A 38 -12.08 5.97 -5.69
N ALA A 39 -13.30 6.09 -6.19
CA ALA A 39 -14.17 7.22 -5.94
C ALA A 39 -14.94 6.94 -4.64
N VAL A 40 -14.88 7.85 -3.68
CA VAL A 40 -15.46 7.68 -2.34
C VAL A 40 -16.19 8.94 -1.93
N ASN A 41 -17.41 8.77 -1.42
CA ASN A 41 -18.19 9.88 -0.88
C ASN A 41 -17.40 10.61 0.23
N PRO A 42 -17.30 11.95 0.19
CA PRO A 42 -16.48 12.72 1.13
C PRO A 42 -16.80 12.50 2.61
N LYS A 43 -18.04 12.12 2.96
CA LYS A 43 -18.46 11.83 4.35
C LYS A 43 -17.66 10.68 4.98
N HIS A 44 -17.10 9.77 4.19
CA HIS A 44 -16.22 8.71 4.69
C HIS A 44 -14.81 9.18 5.03
N ILE A 45 -14.41 10.37 4.58
CA ILE A 45 -13.02 10.82 4.55
C ILE A 45 -12.83 12.08 5.39
N VAL A 46 -13.72 13.06 5.22
CA VAL A 46 -13.73 14.34 5.92
C VAL A 46 -14.22 14.13 7.35
N LYS A 47 -13.55 14.75 8.33
CA LYS A 47 -13.97 14.63 9.74
C LYS A 47 -15.29 15.36 9.94
N LYS A 48 -16.16 14.84 10.82
CA LYS A 48 -17.46 15.46 11.14
C LYS A 48 -17.32 16.94 11.53
N ARG A 49 -16.34 17.26 12.37
CA ARG A 49 -16.05 18.64 12.81
C ARG A 49 -15.58 19.58 11.69
N ASP A 50 -15.04 19.04 10.60
CA ASP A 50 -14.54 19.83 9.47
C ASP A 50 -15.59 19.91 8.33
N TRP A 51 -16.76 19.26 8.50
CA TRP A 51 -17.74 19.07 7.44
C TRP A 51 -18.41 20.37 7.00
N GLU A 52 -18.77 21.24 7.94
CA GLU A 52 -19.41 22.52 7.63
C GLU A 52 -18.48 23.43 6.82
N SER A 53 -17.22 23.58 7.25
CA SER A 53 -16.20 24.31 6.50
C SER A 53 -15.94 23.68 5.13
N TYR A 54 -15.98 22.35 5.06
CA TYR A 54 -15.84 21.62 3.82
C TYR A 54 -16.98 21.92 2.83
N GLU A 55 -18.22 21.91 3.29
CA GLU A 55 -19.40 22.26 2.49
C GLU A 55 -19.33 23.72 2.03
N LYS A 56 -18.94 24.66 2.89
CA LYS A 56 -18.73 26.06 2.51
C LYS A 56 -17.71 26.22 1.37
N ILE A 57 -16.58 25.51 1.45
CA ILE A 57 -15.51 25.59 0.43
C ILE A 57 -15.90 24.89 -0.88
N LYS A 58 -16.66 23.79 -0.81
CA LYS A 58 -17.02 22.98 -1.99
C LYS A 58 -18.35 23.36 -2.63
N GLY A 59 -19.22 24.04 -1.88
CA GLY A 59 -20.57 24.40 -2.30
C GLY A 59 -21.32 23.20 -2.85
N LYS A 60 -21.90 23.37 -4.05
CA LYS A 60 -22.68 22.33 -4.76
C LYS A 60 -21.90 21.02 -4.99
N ASN A 61 -20.55 21.07 -5.00
CA ASN A 61 -19.69 19.91 -5.22
C ASN A 61 -19.29 19.17 -3.93
N ALA A 62 -19.83 19.55 -2.76
CA ALA A 62 -19.46 18.93 -1.49
C ALA A 62 -19.78 17.43 -1.42
N ASN A 63 -20.82 16.98 -2.14
CA ASN A 63 -21.20 15.58 -2.19
C ASN A 63 -20.55 14.79 -3.33
N ASN A 64 -19.80 15.44 -4.21
CA ASN A 64 -19.12 14.76 -5.32
C ASN A 64 -18.04 13.83 -4.77
N ASP A 65 -17.97 12.64 -5.34
CA ASP A 65 -16.98 11.65 -4.93
C ASP A 65 -15.56 12.18 -5.06
N ARG A 66 -14.75 11.81 -4.07
CA ARG A 66 -13.32 12.12 -4.04
C ARG A 66 -12.52 10.91 -4.40
N LEU A 67 -11.46 11.15 -5.16
CA LEU A 67 -10.49 10.11 -5.45
C LEU A 67 -9.61 9.84 -4.23
N VAL A 68 -9.51 8.58 -3.88
CA VAL A 68 -8.60 8.08 -2.84
C VAL A 68 -7.80 6.90 -3.38
N MET A 69 -6.54 6.79 -2.96
CA MET A 69 -5.68 5.67 -3.32
C MET A 69 -5.43 4.81 -2.09
N VAL A 70 -5.45 3.49 -2.26
CA VAL A 70 -5.01 2.57 -1.21
C VAL A 70 -3.51 2.72 -1.01
N GLY A 71 -3.14 3.34 0.10
CA GLY A 71 -1.75 3.60 0.47
C GLY A 71 -1.12 2.49 1.30
N VAL A 72 -1.92 1.82 2.13
CA VAL A 72 -1.48 0.72 3.00
C VAL A 72 -2.48 -0.42 2.89
N GLN A 73 -1.97 -1.65 2.80
CA GLN A 73 -2.76 -2.85 2.98
C GLN A 73 -2.34 -3.57 4.27
N LYS A 74 -3.35 -3.86 5.10
CA LYS A 74 -3.29 -4.69 6.30
C LYS A 74 -3.86 -6.08 6.02
N LYS A 75 -3.91 -6.95 7.03
CA LYS A 75 -4.52 -8.29 6.94
C LYS A 75 -6.02 -8.21 6.59
N ASN A 76 -6.57 -9.29 6.05
CA ASN A 76 -8.01 -9.47 5.77
C ASN A 76 -8.61 -8.38 4.86
N LYS A 77 -7.87 -7.97 3.81
CA LYS A 77 -8.26 -6.93 2.85
C LYS A 77 -8.55 -5.55 3.48
N LYS A 78 -8.22 -5.34 4.76
CA LYS A 78 -8.32 -4.04 5.43
C LYS A 78 -7.23 -3.13 4.87
N VAL A 79 -7.58 -1.88 4.61
CA VAL A 79 -6.68 -0.92 3.96
C VAL A 79 -6.72 0.43 4.66
N GLN A 80 -5.71 1.25 4.39
CA GLN A 80 -5.77 2.68 4.66
C GLN A 80 -5.67 3.43 3.33
N VAL A 81 -6.47 4.47 3.20
CA VAL A 81 -6.59 5.25 1.97
C VAL A 81 -5.98 6.63 2.13
N SER A 82 -5.44 7.16 1.05
CA SER A 82 -4.85 8.48 0.96
C SER A 82 -5.63 9.32 -0.01
N ASN A 83 -5.80 10.60 0.31
CA ASN A 83 -6.54 11.52 -0.55
C ASN A 83 -5.73 11.87 -1.79
N LEU A 84 -6.40 11.88 -2.95
CA LEU A 84 -5.87 12.50 -4.15
C LEU A 84 -6.34 13.95 -4.24
N THR A 85 -5.48 14.81 -4.77
CA THR A 85 -5.74 16.23 -4.98
C THR A 85 -4.99 16.74 -6.21
N THR A 86 -5.49 17.80 -6.82
CA THR A 86 -4.82 18.50 -7.92
C THR A 86 -3.92 19.64 -7.44
N LYS A 87 -3.94 19.94 -6.13
CA LYS A 87 -3.21 21.07 -5.54
C LYS A 87 -2.16 20.60 -4.53
N ALA A 88 -0.95 21.12 -4.64
CA ALA A 88 0.14 20.95 -3.68
C ALA A 88 1.02 22.22 -3.68
N THR A 89 1.52 22.61 -2.51
CA THR A 89 2.56 23.63 -2.40
C THR A 89 3.95 23.00 -2.53
N SER A 90 4.98 23.78 -2.86
CA SER A 90 6.36 23.30 -2.94
C SER A 90 6.80 22.66 -1.63
N ASP A 91 6.57 23.34 -0.49
CA ASP A 91 6.81 22.80 0.85
C ASP A 91 6.19 21.41 1.09
N GLN A 92 4.95 21.19 0.61
CA GLN A 92 4.28 19.90 0.79
C GLN A 92 4.96 18.78 -0.03
N ILE A 93 5.56 19.12 -1.16
CA ILE A 93 6.29 18.19 -2.01
C ILE A 93 7.68 17.93 -1.42
N ASP A 94 8.37 18.99 -0.98
CA ASP A 94 9.72 18.92 -0.44
C ASP A 94 9.76 18.14 0.87
N LYS A 95 8.82 18.43 1.78
CA LYS A 95 8.62 17.69 3.04
C LYS A 95 7.97 16.32 2.84
N LYS A 96 7.73 15.89 1.59
CA LYS A 96 7.12 14.59 1.22
C LYS A 96 5.71 14.37 1.74
N HIS A 97 4.99 15.44 2.12
CA HIS A 97 3.59 15.37 2.55
C HIS A 97 2.67 14.99 1.38
N LYS A 98 3.07 15.34 0.16
CA LYS A 98 2.37 14.96 -1.07
C LYS A 98 3.37 14.44 -2.09
N VAL A 99 2.93 13.45 -2.87
CA VAL A 99 3.72 12.89 -3.97
C VAL A 99 2.95 13.06 -5.27
N ARG A 100 3.63 13.58 -6.30
CA ARG A 100 3.05 13.73 -7.63
C ARG A 100 2.97 12.37 -8.32
N LEU A 101 1.85 12.10 -8.96
CA LEU A 101 1.59 10.88 -9.74
C LEU A 101 1.89 11.14 -11.22
N TYR A 102 3.17 11.13 -11.58
CA TYR A 102 3.63 11.50 -12.93
C TYR A 102 3.15 10.50 -13.99
N GLU A 103 3.26 9.20 -13.72
CA GLU A 103 2.97 8.17 -14.72
C GLU A 103 1.47 7.82 -14.80
N THR A 104 0.77 7.93 -13.68
CA THR A 104 -0.66 7.61 -13.57
C THR A 104 -1.54 8.69 -14.20
N TYR A 105 -1.12 9.96 -14.11
CA TYR A 105 -1.84 11.14 -14.61
C TYR A 105 -0.91 12.09 -15.38
N LYS A 106 -0.34 11.62 -16.49
CA LYS A 106 0.64 12.36 -17.31
C LYS A 106 0.21 13.79 -17.67
N ASN A 107 -1.04 13.95 -18.07
CA ASN A 107 -1.57 15.22 -18.60
C ASN A 107 -2.23 16.09 -17.52
N LYS A 108 -2.27 15.66 -16.26
CA LYS A 108 -2.95 16.39 -15.18
C LYS A 108 -2.15 16.33 -13.89
N LYS A 109 -1.77 17.50 -13.36
CA LYS A 109 -1.12 17.59 -12.04
C LYS A 109 -2.02 16.96 -10.98
N SER A 110 -1.58 15.82 -10.47
CA SER A 110 -2.29 15.01 -9.49
C SER A 110 -1.31 14.56 -8.42
N TYR A 111 -1.70 14.70 -7.17
CA TYR A 111 -0.89 14.41 -6.01
C TYR A 111 -1.66 13.52 -5.05
N VAL A 112 -0.94 12.65 -4.37
CA VAL A 112 -1.48 11.81 -3.29
C VAL A 112 -0.87 12.25 -1.96
N ASP A 113 -1.70 12.38 -0.94
CA ASP A 113 -1.26 12.67 0.43
C ASP A 113 -0.59 11.43 1.04
N THR A 114 0.58 11.59 1.63
CA THR A 114 1.29 10.48 2.30
C THR A 114 0.71 10.15 3.68
N ASN A 115 -0.17 11.00 4.22
CA ASN A 115 -1.04 10.65 5.33
C ASN A 115 -2.17 9.74 4.85
N THR A 116 -2.44 8.72 5.66
CA THR A 116 -3.47 7.72 5.38
C THR A 116 -4.61 7.79 6.39
N ILE A 117 -5.79 7.35 5.97
CA ILE A 117 -6.99 7.23 6.79
C ILE A 117 -7.35 5.76 6.84
N GLY A 118 -7.33 5.17 8.05
CA GLY A 118 -7.63 3.75 8.24
C GLY A 118 -9.10 3.44 8.48
N LYS A 119 -9.86 4.40 9.02
CA LYS A 119 -11.28 4.24 9.39
C LYS A 119 -12.14 5.27 8.66
N SER A 120 -13.29 4.81 8.17
CA SER A 120 -14.34 5.65 7.63
C SER A 120 -14.83 6.63 8.70
N ARG A 121 -14.90 7.92 8.35
CA ARG A 121 -15.41 8.98 9.24
C ARG A 121 -16.93 8.91 9.43
N LEU A 122 -17.66 8.37 8.45
CA LEU A 122 -19.11 8.16 8.53
C LEU A 122 -19.47 6.97 9.41
N THR A 123 -18.74 5.86 9.30
CA THR A 123 -19.15 4.58 9.90
C THR A 123 -18.25 4.11 11.04
N GLY A 124 -17.10 4.76 11.27
CA GLY A 124 -16.10 4.35 12.26
C GLY A 124 -15.36 3.03 11.96
N LYS A 125 -15.78 2.28 10.93
CA LYS A 125 -15.22 0.98 10.55
C LYS A 125 -13.97 1.14 9.69
N ASN A 126 -13.07 0.14 9.72
CA ASN A 126 -11.90 0.12 8.86
C ASN A 126 -12.31 0.00 7.39
N PHE A 127 -11.60 0.68 6.50
CA PHE A 127 -11.79 0.46 5.07
C PHE A 127 -11.41 -0.97 4.69
N LYS A 128 -12.24 -1.61 3.86
CA LYS A 128 -12.00 -2.98 3.37
C LYS A 128 -12.32 -3.04 1.88
N VAL A 129 -11.39 -3.58 1.10
CA VAL A 129 -11.59 -3.70 -0.35
C VAL A 129 -12.68 -4.73 -0.66
N GLY A 130 -13.59 -4.37 -1.57
CA GLY A 130 -14.77 -5.17 -1.92
C GLY A 130 -15.96 -4.93 -0.99
N GLN A 131 -15.91 -3.90 -0.14
CA GLN A 131 -17.03 -3.45 0.69
C GLN A 131 -17.13 -1.93 0.62
N SER A 132 -18.33 -1.38 0.85
CA SER A 132 -18.55 0.05 0.79
C SER A 132 -17.64 0.81 1.77
N PRO A 133 -17.00 1.92 1.36
CA PRO A 133 -17.14 2.59 0.06
C PRO A 133 -16.12 2.13 -1.03
N LEU A 134 -15.35 1.07 -0.79
CA LEU A 134 -14.31 0.57 -1.71
C LEU A 134 -14.76 -0.65 -2.54
N ASN A 135 -15.91 -0.54 -3.20
CA ASN A 135 -16.52 -1.64 -3.95
C ASN A 135 -15.73 -1.99 -5.22
N LYS A 136 -15.48 -1.01 -6.10
CA LYS A 136 -14.81 -1.20 -7.39
C LYS A 136 -13.74 -0.11 -7.60
N PRO A 137 -12.49 -0.50 -7.91
CA PRO A 137 -11.46 0.49 -8.23
C PRO A 137 -11.74 1.09 -9.61
N ILE A 138 -11.51 2.39 -9.76
CA ILE A 138 -11.62 3.08 -11.05
C ILE A 138 -10.33 2.99 -11.86
N LYS A 139 -9.19 2.82 -11.18
CA LYS A 139 -7.85 2.78 -11.79
C LYS A 139 -6.86 2.15 -10.81
N LYS A 140 -5.71 1.71 -11.31
CA LYS A 140 -4.53 1.39 -10.50
C LYS A 140 -3.40 2.34 -10.86
N ALA A 141 -2.75 2.92 -9.85
CA ALA A 141 -1.56 3.74 -10.03
C ALA A 141 -0.42 2.91 -10.63
N LYS A 142 0.47 3.57 -11.38
CA LYS A 142 1.65 2.95 -11.99
C LYS A 142 2.68 2.62 -10.90
N ASP A 143 3.45 1.55 -11.12
CA ASP A 143 4.35 1.01 -10.10
C ASP A 143 5.41 2.02 -9.64
N LYS A 144 5.93 2.86 -10.56
CA LYS A 144 6.86 3.95 -10.21
C LYS A 144 6.26 4.97 -9.25
N ASP A 145 5.04 5.44 -9.52
CA ASP A 145 4.34 6.37 -8.65
C ASP A 145 4.03 5.74 -7.28
N ILE A 146 3.68 4.45 -7.26
CA ILE A 146 3.47 3.70 -6.01
C ILE A 146 4.78 3.64 -5.21
N GLN A 147 5.90 3.36 -5.86
CA GLN A 147 7.21 3.30 -5.22
C GLN A 147 7.60 4.65 -4.62
N ASP A 148 7.44 5.74 -5.38
CA ASP A 148 7.73 7.11 -4.91
C ASP A 148 6.86 7.48 -3.70
N TYR A 149 5.59 7.09 -3.75
CA TYR A 149 4.67 7.26 -2.63
C TYR A 149 5.09 6.48 -1.37
N GLN A 150 5.51 5.21 -1.50
CA GLN A 150 5.96 4.42 -0.35
C GLN A 150 7.29 4.95 0.21
N ASN A 151 8.22 5.37 -0.64
CA ASN A 151 9.48 5.99 -0.23
C ASN A 151 9.23 7.27 0.56
N ALA A 152 8.35 8.15 0.08
CA ALA A 152 7.95 9.36 0.77
C ALA A 152 7.34 9.09 2.15
N ARG A 153 6.55 8.01 2.30
CA ARG A 153 6.01 7.59 3.60
C ARG A 153 7.08 7.10 4.55
N LYS A 154 8.02 6.29 4.04
CA LYS A 154 9.17 5.81 4.81
C LYS A 154 10.01 6.98 5.35
N VAL A 155 10.30 7.98 4.53
CA VAL A 155 11.04 9.20 4.94
C VAL A 155 10.31 9.95 6.05
N ARG A 156 8.97 9.97 6.03
CA ARG A 156 8.14 10.61 7.06
C ARG A 156 7.89 9.75 8.31
N GLY A 157 8.47 8.54 8.39
CA GLY A 157 8.22 7.60 9.49
C GLY A 157 6.77 7.08 9.54
N ARG A 158 6.15 6.81 8.39
CA ARG A 158 4.73 6.38 8.25
C ARG A 158 4.53 5.00 7.64
#